data_AF-A0A7Y3PKC4-F1
#
_entry.id   AF-A0A7Y3PKC4-F1
#
_cell.length_a   1.000
_cell.length_b   1.000
_cell.length_c   1.000
_cell.angle_alpha   90.00
_cell.angle_beta   90.00
_cell.angle_gamma   90.00
#
_symmetry.space_group_name_H-M   'P 1'
#
loop_
_entity.id
_entity.type
_entity.pdbx_description
1 polymer ?
#
loop_
_entity_poly.entity_id
_entity_poly.type
_entity_poly.pdbx_seq_one_letter_code
_entity_poly.pdbx_strand_id
1 'polypeptide(L)'
;MRRPAGRQPWTPPPAATADVKLPDSLHALIEILAEEAHDNWARQRLSEGWRYGRRLSRRRKTHPLLVPYRELTHDQQEADRVVAMGSVKVILRHGYTLQEPADG
;
A
#
# COMPACT_ATOMS: atom_id res chain seq x y z
N MET A 1 16.17 13.69 -39.69
CA MET A 1 15.20 13.51 -38.57
C MET A 1 15.86 12.67 -37.48
N ARG A 2 16.07 13.21 -36.27
CA ARG A 2 16.62 12.44 -35.13
C ARG A 2 15.47 11.68 -34.45
N ARG A 3 15.55 10.35 -34.38
CA ARG A 3 14.61 9.54 -33.58
C ARG A 3 14.74 9.97 -32.11
N PRO A 4 13.65 10.19 -31.36
CA PRO A 4 13.77 10.43 -29.94
C PRO A 4 14.44 9.22 -29.30
N ALA A 5 15.44 9.45 -28.45
CA ALA A 5 16.08 8.39 -27.68
C ALA A 5 14.98 7.60 -26.95
N GLY A 6 14.95 6.28 -27.14
CA GLY A 6 13.98 5.42 -26.47
C GLY A 6 14.04 5.62 -24.96
N ARG A 7 12.89 5.56 -24.29
CA ARG A 7 12.81 5.62 -22.82
C ARG A 7 13.72 4.52 -22.25
N GLN A 8 14.77 4.91 -21.54
CA GLN A 8 15.64 3.97 -20.83
C GLN A 8 14.83 3.31 -19.70
N PRO A 9 15.07 2.02 -19.39
CA PRO A 9 14.50 1.38 -18.22
C PRO A 9 14.83 2.19 -16.95
N TRP A 10 13.81 2.48 -16.14
CA TRP A 10 14.01 3.17 -14.87
C TRP A 10 14.29 2.15 -13.76
N THR A 11 15.37 2.38 -13.03
CA THR A 11 15.73 1.61 -11.84
C THR A 11 15.62 2.54 -10.63
N PRO A 12 14.69 2.32 -9.69
CA PRO A 12 14.64 3.11 -8.47
C PRO A 12 15.93 2.91 -7.65
N PRO A 13 16.43 3.95 -6.97
CA PRO A 13 17.42 3.76 -5.93
C PRO A 13 16.83 2.95 -4.77
N PRO A 14 17.67 2.33 -3.91
CA PRO A 14 17.20 1.72 -2.67
C PRO A 14 16.36 2.70 -1.85
N ALA A 15 15.38 2.19 -1.10
CA ALA A 15 14.56 3.02 -0.23
C ALA A 15 15.44 3.79 0.77
N ALA A 16 15.31 5.12 0.81
CA ALA A 16 16.05 5.99 1.72
C ALA A 16 15.73 5.78 3.22
N THR A 17 14.79 4.86 3.50
CA THR A 17 14.30 4.49 4.82
C THR A 17 14.66 3.05 5.19
N ALA A 18 15.56 2.39 4.45
CA ALA A 18 15.96 1.01 4.70
C ALA A 18 16.59 0.82 6.10
N ASP A 19 17.23 1.86 6.63
CA ASP A 19 17.85 1.93 7.95
C ASP A 19 16.88 2.26 9.09
N VAL A 20 15.67 2.74 8.76
CA VAL A 20 14.67 3.12 9.76
C VAL A 20 13.97 1.87 10.31
N LYS A 21 14.13 1.66 11.61
CA LYS A 21 13.41 0.63 12.36
C LYS A 21 12.06 1.19 12.83
N LEU A 22 11.00 0.41 12.61
CA LEU A 22 9.69 0.73 13.15
C LEU A 22 9.63 0.26 14.61
N PRO A 23 9.15 1.09 15.55
CA PRO A 23 8.81 0.65 16.89
C PRO A 23 7.63 -0.33 16.87
N ASP A 24 7.65 -1.35 17.73
CA ASP A 24 6.57 -2.34 17.83
C ASP A 24 5.22 -1.70 18.21
N SER A 25 5.24 -0.57 18.93
CA SER A 25 4.06 0.22 19.29
C SER A 25 3.32 0.79 18.08
N LEU A 26 3.93 0.80 16.89
CA LEU A 26 3.28 1.27 15.66
C LEU A 26 2.68 0.13 14.83
N HIS A 27 2.86 -1.15 15.20
CA HIS A 27 2.34 -2.26 14.41
C HIS A 27 0.81 -2.22 14.24
N ALA A 28 0.07 -1.88 15.29
CA ALA A 28 -1.38 -1.71 15.19
C ALA A 28 -1.75 -0.58 14.21
N LEU A 29 -1.04 0.55 14.26
CA LEU A 29 -1.22 1.63 13.30
C LEU A 29 -0.90 1.20 11.86
N ILE A 30 0.12 0.37 11.65
CA ILE A 30 0.45 -0.17 10.32
C ILE A 30 -0.71 -1.00 9.76
N GLU A 31 -1.32 -1.88 10.56
CA GLU A 31 -2.48 -2.67 10.11
C GLU A 31 -3.66 -1.76 9.74
N ILE A 32 -3.96 -0.74 10.56
CA ILE A 32 -5.02 0.24 10.29
C ILE A 32 -4.74 0.98 8.96
N LEU A 33 -3.51 1.42 8.74
CA LEU A 33 -3.13 2.11 7.51
C LEU A 33 -3.19 1.19 6.29
N ALA A 34 -2.83 -0.09 6.44
CA ALA A 34 -2.91 -1.07 5.38
C ALA A 34 -4.38 -1.37 5.00
N GLU A 35 -5.25 -1.53 5.98
CA GLU A 35 -6.69 -1.70 5.75
C GLU A 35 -7.31 -0.47 5.06
N GLU A 36 -6.99 0.74 5.51
CA GLU A 36 -7.45 1.97 4.86
C GLU A 36 -6.91 2.12 3.43
N ALA A 37 -5.66 1.72 3.16
CA ALA A 37 -5.11 1.72 1.81
C ALA A 37 -5.88 0.78 0.88
N HIS A 38 -6.18 -0.44 1.35
CA HIS A 38 -6.98 -1.42 0.62
C HIS A 38 -8.41 -0.92 0.37
N ASP A 39 -9.06 -0.36 1.38
CA ASP A 39 -10.42 0.16 1.28
C ASP A 39 -10.50 1.35 0.32
N ASN A 40 -9.49 2.22 0.28
CA ASN A 40 -9.38 3.29 -0.70
C ASN A 40 -9.25 2.75 -2.12
N TRP A 41 -8.37 1.77 -2.34
CA TRP A 41 -8.25 1.10 -3.63
C TRP A 41 -9.58 0.43 -4.04
N ALA A 42 -10.23 -0.27 -3.12
CA ALA A 42 -11.48 -0.97 -3.37
C ALA A 42 -12.61 0.02 -3.72
N ARG A 43 -12.77 1.10 -2.96
CA ARG A 43 -13.73 2.19 -3.24
C ARG A 43 -13.52 2.77 -4.63
N GLN A 44 -12.27 3.09 -4.99
CA GLN A 44 -11.97 3.59 -6.33
C GLN A 44 -12.36 2.58 -7.41
N ARG A 45 -11.99 1.31 -7.26
CA ARG A 45 -12.32 0.26 -8.25
C ARG A 45 -13.82 0.06 -8.38
N LEU A 46 -14.56 0.03 -7.27
CA LEU A 46 -16.02 -0.08 -7.30
C LEU A 46 -16.64 1.12 -8.04
N SER A 47 -16.15 2.34 -7.81
CA SER A 47 -16.62 3.55 -8.53
C SER A 47 -16.34 3.49 -10.04
N GLU A 48 -15.25 2.84 -10.45
CA GLU A 48 -14.90 2.59 -11.86
C GLU A 48 -15.72 1.44 -12.49
N GLY A 49 -16.67 0.85 -11.76
CA GLY A 49 -17.52 -0.26 -12.21
C GLY A 49 -16.85 -1.63 -12.13
N TRP A 50 -15.80 -1.77 -11.32
CA TRP A 50 -15.26 -3.09 -10.98
C TRP A 50 -16.14 -3.80 -9.97
N ARG A 51 -16.05 -5.12 -9.95
CA ARG A 51 -16.73 -5.98 -8.98
C ARG A 51 -15.86 -7.16 -8.58
N TYR A 52 -16.24 -7.81 -7.48
CA TYR A 52 -15.63 -9.08 -7.12
C TYR A 52 -15.71 -10.10 -8.26
N GLY A 53 -14.64 -10.87 -8.41
CA GLY A 53 -14.68 -12.11 -9.18
C GLY A 53 -13.41 -12.92 -8.97
N ARG A 54 -13.55 -14.25 -9.02
CA ARG A 54 -12.47 -15.22 -8.71
C ARG A 54 -11.17 -15.04 -9.50
N ARG A 55 -11.19 -14.30 -10.61
CA ARG A 55 -10.02 -13.99 -11.45
C ARG A 55 -10.06 -12.54 -11.91
N LEU A 56 -8.87 -11.95 -12.05
CA LEU A 56 -8.70 -10.64 -12.66
C LEU A 56 -9.17 -10.66 -14.12
N SER A 57 -10.08 -9.75 -14.47
CA SER A 57 -10.49 -9.53 -15.86
C SER A 57 -10.73 -8.05 -16.09
N ARG A 58 -9.89 -7.41 -16.92
CA ARG A 58 -10.11 -6.02 -17.33
C ARG A 58 -11.37 -5.87 -18.17
N ARG A 59 -11.63 -6.80 -19.09
CA ARG A 59 -12.82 -6.78 -19.96
C ARG A 59 -14.13 -6.85 -19.17
N ARG A 60 -14.19 -7.73 -18.16
CA ARG A 60 -15.38 -7.89 -17.31
C ARG A 60 -15.36 -7.01 -16.06
N LYS A 61 -14.29 -6.22 -15.88
CA LYS A 61 -13.98 -5.46 -14.67
C LYS A 61 -14.15 -6.28 -13.38
N THR A 62 -13.51 -7.45 -13.32
CA THR A 62 -13.49 -8.29 -12.10
C THR A 62 -12.12 -8.31 -11.44
N HIS A 63 -12.05 -8.24 -10.12
CA HIS A 63 -10.81 -8.39 -9.35
C HIS A 63 -11.02 -9.33 -8.15
N PRO A 64 -10.12 -10.28 -7.87
CA PRO A 64 -10.28 -11.21 -6.75
C PRO A 64 -10.10 -10.55 -5.38
N LEU A 65 -9.33 -9.46 -5.31
CA LEU A 65 -9.08 -8.73 -4.07
C LEU A 65 -10.20 -7.76 -3.67
N LEU A 66 -11.29 -7.65 -4.44
CA LEU A 66 -12.45 -6.83 -4.03
C LEU A 66 -13.29 -7.56 -2.99
N VAL A 67 -12.70 -7.74 -1.81
CA VAL A 67 -13.22 -8.35 -0.58
C VAL A 67 -12.73 -7.51 0.62
N PRO A 68 -13.34 -7.63 1.81
CA PRO A 68 -12.82 -6.98 3.02
C PRO A 68 -11.34 -7.33 3.29
N TYR A 69 -10.56 -6.39 3.83
CA TYR A 69 -9.12 -6.57 4.09
C TYR A 69 -8.81 -7.83 4.92
N ARG A 70 -9.63 -8.10 5.95
CA ARG A 70 -9.53 -9.30 6.80
C ARG A 70 -9.75 -10.64 6.07
N GLU A 71 -10.30 -10.63 4.86
CA GLU A 71 -10.52 -11.84 4.04
C GLU A 71 -9.37 -12.10 3.06
N LEU A 72 -8.41 -11.18 2.96
CA LEU A 72 -7.20 -11.37 2.18
C LEU A 72 -6.27 -12.39 2.84
N THR A 73 -5.44 -13.05 2.03
CA THR A 73 -4.34 -13.86 2.56
C THR A 73 -3.25 -12.96 3.13
N HIS A 74 -2.41 -13.52 4.01
CA HIS A 74 -1.26 -12.80 4.56
C HIS A 74 -0.39 -12.16 3.45
N ASP A 75 -0.10 -12.90 2.40
CA ASP A 75 0.70 -12.40 1.26
C ASP A 75 0.02 -11.28 0.48
N GLN A 76 -1.31 -11.25 0.45
CA GLN A 76 -2.07 -10.19 -0.21
C GLN A 76 -2.05 -8.91 0.64
N GLN A 77 -2.21 -9.05 1.96
CA GLN A 77 -2.12 -7.95 2.92
C GLN A 77 -0.72 -7.35 2.98
N GLU A 78 0.32 -8.15 2.74
CA GLU A 78 1.72 -7.71 2.80
C GLU A 78 2.02 -6.56 1.84
N ALA A 79 1.39 -6.52 0.66
CA ALA A 79 1.57 -5.42 -0.27
C ALA A 79 1.11 -4.07 0.34
N ASP A 80 -0.03 -4.06 1.02
CA ASP A 80 -0.56 -2.88 1.68
C ASP A 80 0.28 -2.51 2.92
N ARG A 81 0.74 -3.50 3.69
CA ARG A 81 1.65 -3.29 4.83
C ARG A 81 2.96 -2.66 4.40
N VAL A 82 3.58 -3.14 3.32
CA VAL A 82 4.85 -2.58 2.81
C VAL A 82 4.69 -1.10 2.46
N VAL A 83 3.56 -0.72 1.85
CA VAL A 83 3.24 0.67 1.55
C VAL A 83 3.07 1.48 2.85
N ALA A 84 2.25 1.01 3.78
CA ALA A 84 1.99 1.66 5.07
C ALA A 84 3.29 1.84 5.89
N MET A 85 4.09 0.79 6.03
CA MET A 85 5.39 0.81 6.71
C MET A 85 6.34 1.80 6.05
N GLY A 86 6.39 1.84 4.71
CA GLY A 86 7.19 2.80 3.97
C GLY A 86 6.83 4.25 4.33
N SER A 87 5.52 4.56 4.33
CA SER A 87 5.01 5.89 4.69
C SER A 87 5.39 6.28 6.13
N VAL A 88 5.20 5.38 7.10
CA VAL A 88 5.56 5.65 8.50
C VAL A 88 7.07 5.83 8.67
N LYS A 89 7.89 5.02 8.00
CA LYS A 89 9.34 5.18 8.08
C LYS A 89 9.82 6.52 7.51
N VAL A 90 9.17 7.05 6.47
CA VAL A 90 9.46 8.40 5.96
C VAL A 90 9.19 9.44 7.04
N ILE A 91 8.03 9.37 7.71
CA ILE A 91 7.67 10.27 8.81
C ILE A 91 8.76 10.26 9.90
N LEU A 92 9.17 9.07 10.36
CA LEU A 92 10.22 8.91 11.38
C LEU A 92 11.59 9.43 10.91
N ARG A 93 11.98 9.16 9.64
CA ARG A 93 13.24 9.63 9.05
C ARG A 93 13.38 11.15 9.11
N HIS A 94 12.26 11.86 9.00
CA HIS A 94 12.19 13.32 9.02
C HIS A 94 12.03 13.91 10.44
N GLY A 95 12.14 13.09 11.49
CA GLY A 95 12.17 13.55 12.88
C GLY A 95 10.78 13.76 13.51
N TYR A 96 9.70 13.37 12.82
CA TYR A 96 8.37 13.34 13.42
C TYR A 96 8.24 12.16 14.36
N THR A 97 7.45 12.34 15.40
CA THR A 97 7.13 11.28 16.37
C THR A 97 5.66 10.90 16.23
N LEU A 98 5.37 9.61 16.25
CA LEU A 98 4.02 9.05 16.33
C LEU A 98 3.91 8.31 17.66
N GLN A 99 2.89 8.64 18.45
CA GLN A 99 2.60 8.01 19.72
C GLN A 99 1.11 7.69 19.75
N GLU A 100 0.78 6.51 20.26
CA GLU A 100 -0.61 6.26 20.66
C GLU A 100 -0.99 7.28 21.75
N PRO A 101 -2.24 7.77 21.74
CA PRO A 101 -2.72 8.60 22.83
C PRO A 101 -2.51 7.84 24.15
N ALA A 102 -2.00 8.50 25.18
CA ALA A 102 -2.07 7.95 26.53
C ALA A 102 -3.56 7.84 26.86
N ASP A 103 -4.04 6.60 27.05
CA ASP A 103 -5.42 6.20 27.36
C ASP A 103 -6.41 7.36 27.57
N GLY A 104 -7.37 7.50 26.65
CA GLY A 104 -8.53 8.40 26.81
C GLY A 104 -9.63 7.73 27.62
#